data_AF-A0A351Y5X6-F1
#
_entry.id   AF-A0A351Y5X6-F1
#
_cell.length_a   1.000
_cell.length_b   1.000
_cell.length_c   1.000
_cell.angle_alpha   90.00
_cell.angle_beta   90.00
_cell.angle_gamma   90.00
#
_symmetry.space_group_name_H-M   'P 1'
#
loop_
_entity.id
_entity.type
_entity.pdbx_description
1 polymer ?
#
loop_
_entity_poly.entity_id
_entity_poly.type
_entity_poly.pdbx_seq_one_letter_code
_entity_poly.pdbx_strand_id
1 'polypeptide(L)' 'MQDVVIGVSGGIDSALSLYVLSQVVAPEHIHAIYMPTQYNSDQSYLLAKQLADNVGVELKIGEINELLKSFEKFGEEKL' A
#
# COMPACT_ATOMS: atom_id res chain seq x y z
N MET A 1 -16.89 -3.52 -14.87
CA MET A 1 -15.43 -3.26 -14.83
C MET A 1 -14.79 -4.33 -13.97
N GLN A 2 -13.51 -4.69 -14.18
CA GLN A 2 -12.78 -5.56 -13.24
C GLN A 2 -12.13 -4.68 -12.17
N ASP A 3 -12.12 -5.14 -10.93
CA ASP A 3 -11.44 -4.49 -9.81
C ASP A 3 -9.91 -4.63 -9.93
N VAL A 4 -9.18 -3.63 -9.42
CA VAL A 4 -7.71 -3.65 -9.34
C VAL A 4 -7.23 -3.47 -7.90
N VAL A 5 -6.16 -4.17 -7.54
CA VAL A 5 -5.52 -4.05 -6.23
C VAL A 5 -4.12 -3.48 -6.41
N ILE A 6 -3.76 -2.50 -5.58
CA ILE A 6 -2.45 -1.87 -5.63
C ILE A 6 -1.90 -1.60 -4.23
N GLY A 7 -0.64 -1.98 -4.02
CA GLY A 7 0.12 -1.56 -2.85
C GLY A 7 0.62 -0.12 -3.02
N VAL A 8 0.34 0.75 -2.05
CA VAL A 8 0.79 2.15 -2.03
C VAL A 8 1.76 2.32 -0.88
N SER A 9 3.04 2.59 -1.16
CA SER A 9 4.09 2.63 -0.11
C SER A 9 4.46 4.04 0.35
N GLY A 10 4.00 5.07 -0.38
CA GLY A 10 4.49 6.45 -0.26
C GLY A 10 5.74 6.73 -1.12
N GLY A 11 6.25 5.72 -1.85
CA GLY A 11 7.32 5.86 -2.83
C GLY A 11 6.82 6.21 -4.24
N ILE A 12 7.71 6.76 -5.07
CA ILE A 12 7.40 7.29 -6.40
C ILE A 12 6.79 6.27 -7.37
N ASP A 13 7.23 5.01 -7.34
CA ASP A 13 6.75 3.98 -8.26
C ASP A 13 5.28 3.62 -8.01
N SER A 14 4.94 3.43 -6.73
CA SER A 14 3.56 3.19 -6.32
C SER A 14 2.67 4.41 -6.55
N ALA A 15 3.26 5.61 -6.42
CA ALA A 15 2.54 6.86 -6.64
C ALA A 15 2.16 7.06 -8.11
N LEU A 16 3.12 6.85 -9.01
CA LEU A 16 2.88 6.89 -10.45
C LEU A 16 1.85 5.84 -10.87
N SER A 17 1.98 4.63 -10.34
CA SER A 17 1.06 3.53 -10.66
C SER A 17 -0.38 3.84 -10.24
N LEU A 18 -0.59 4.34 -9.01
CA LEU A 18 -1.92 4.73 -8.55
C LEU A 18 -2.50 5.90 -9.37
N TYR A 19 -1.68 6.90 -9.70
CA TYR A 19 -2.11 8.02 -10.53
C TYR A 19 -2.57 7.57 -11.92
N VAL A 20 -1.80 6.69 -12.58
CA VAL A 20 -2.18 6.16 -13.91
C VAL A 20 -3.46 5.35 -13.81
N LEU A 21 -3.61 4.50 -12.79
CA LEU A 21 -4.84 3.74 -12.57
C LEU A 21 -6.04 4.66 -12.37
N SER A 22 -5.90 5.75 -11.61
CA SER A 22 -6.99 6.69 -11.36
C SER A 22 -7.45 7.46 -12.60
N GLN A 23 -6.66 7.48 -13.68
CA GLN A 23 -7.08 8.09 -14.95
C GLN A 23 -8.00 7.19 -15.78
N VAL A 24 -7.99 5.87 -15.53
CA VAL A 24 -8.66 4.89 -16.40
C VAL A 24 -9.62 3.96 -15.65
N VAL A 25 -9.50 3.85 -14.33
CA VAL A 25 -10.36 3.04 -13.47
C VAL A 25 -11.15 3.95 -12.55
N ALA A 26 -12.46 3.72 -12.45
CA ALA A 26 -13.30 4.45 -11.51
C ALA A 26 -12.84 4.17 -10.06
N PRO A 27 -12.77 5.18 -9.17
CA PRO A 27 -12.14 5.03 -7.86
C PRO A 27 -12.71 3.89 -7.00
N GLU A 28 -14.00 3.58 -7.12
CA GLU A 28 -14.68 2.48 -6.42
C GLU A 28 -14.16 1.07 -6.80
N HIS A 29 -13.46 0.97 -7.94
CA HIS A 29 -12.84 -0.27 -8.42
C HIS A 29 -11.34 -0.35 -8.11
N ILE A 30 -10.77 0.67 -7.43
CA ILE A 30 -9.36 0.71 -7.03
C ILE A 30 -9.25 0.39 -5.54
N HIS A 31 -8.67 -0.77 -5.23
CA HIS A 31 -8.39 -1.20 -3.87
C HIS A 31 -6.93 -0.88 -3.52
N ALA A 32 -6.68 0.36 -3.08
CA ALA A 32 -5.37 0.80 -2.65
C ALA A 32 -5.08 0.39 -1.19
N ILE A 33 -3.93 -0.23 -0.95
CA ILE A 33 -3.56 -0.77 0.37
C ILE A 33 -2.17 -0.25 0.78
N TYR A 34 -2.10 0.40 1.94
CA TYR A 34 -0.85 0.69 2.65
C TYR A 34 -0.57 -0.45 3.63
N MET A 35 0.62 -1.05 3.56
CA MET A 35 0.99 -2.22 4.39
C MET A 35 2.16 -1.88 5.33
N PRO A 36 1.89 -1.30 6.51
CA PRO A 36 2.94 -0.89 7.42
C PRO A 36 3.61 -2.06 8.13
N THR A 37 4.86 -1.82 8.48
CA THR A 37 5.70 -2.58 9.39
C THR A 37 6.31 -1.63 10.42
N GLN A 38 6.96 -2.17 11.44
CA GLN A 38 7.75 -1.43 12.44
C GLN A 38 8.88 -0.58 11.84
N TYR A 39 9.27 -0.83 10.58
CA TYR A 39 10.33 -0.10 9.88
C TYR A 39 9.81 1.08 9.06
N ASN A 40 8.49 1.24 8.92
CA ASN A 40 7.92 2.34 8.14
C ASN A 40 7.89 3.64 8.93
N SER A 41 8.12 4.77 8.24
CA SER A 41 8.00 6.11 8.83
C SER A 41 6.58 6.66 8.71
N ASP A 42 6.22 7.55 9.63
CA ASP A 42 4.97 8.34 9.55
C ASP A 42 4.86 9.09 8.22
N GLN A 43 6.00 9.55 7.68
CA GLN A 43 6.06 10.26 6.40
C GLN A 43 5.60 9.39 5.23
N SER A 44 5.99 8.11 5.18
CA SER A 44 5.56 7.20 4.12
C SER A 44 4.03 7.03 4.11
N TYR A 45 3.42 6.91 5.29
CA TYR A 45 1.97 6.85 5.42
C TYR A 45 1.30 8.15 4.96
N LEU A 46 1.80 9.31 5.41
CA LEU A 46 1.25 10.61 5.03
C LEU A 46 1.29 10.84 3.52
N LEU A 47 2.40 10.48 2.85
CA LEU A 47 2.52 10.59 1.40
C LEU A 47 1.54 9.66 0.67
N ALA A 48 1.40 8.42 1.12
CA ALA A 48 0.43 7.47 0.56
C ALA A 48 -1.02 7.99 0.72
N LYS A 49 -1.36 8.48 1.91
CA LYS A 49 -2.69 9.01 2.21
C LYS A 49 -3.01 10.26 1.39
N GLN A 50 -2.07 11.20 1.33
CA GLN A 50 -2.22 12.42 0.56
C GLN A 50 -2.44 12.13 -0.93
N LEU A 51 -1.69 11.18 -1.50
CA LEU A 51 -1.89 10.79 -2.89
C LEU A 51 -3.29 10.20 -3.11
N ALA A 52 -3.70 9.25 -2.27
CA ALA A 52 -5.00 8.60 -2.37
C ALA A 52 -6.15 9.63 -2.33
N ASP A 53 -6.05 10.61 -1.42
CA ASP A 53 -7.00 11.71 -1.31
C ASP A 53 -7.01 12.60 -2.56
N ASN A 54 -5.84 12.92 -3.11
CA ASN A 54 -5.72 13.73 -4.32
C ASN A 54 -6.37 13.07 -5.55
N VAL A 55 -6.34 11.74 -5.63
CA VAL A 55 -6.93 10.98 -6.76
C VAL A 55 -8.32 10.42 -6.47
N GLY A 56 -8.89 10.72 -5.29
CA GLY A 56 -10.22 10.29 -4.89
C GLY A 56 -10.38 8.80 -4.59
N VAL A 57 -9.28 8.11 -4.23
CA VAL A 57 -9.27 6.67 -3.94
C VAL A 57 -9.20 6.43 -2.43
N GLU A 58 -9.94 5.44 -1.92
CA GLU A 58 -9.85 5.01 -0.52
C GLU A 58 -8.52 4.29 -0.27
N LEU A 59 -7.74 4.76 0.71
CA LEU A 59 -6.54 4.05 1.17
C LEU A 59 -6.87 3.15 2.38
N LYS A 60 -6.79 1.84 2.18
CA LYS A 60 -6.94 0.84 3.24
C LYS A 60 -5.60 0.57 3.92
N ILE A 61 -5.63 0.24 5.21
CA ILE A 61 -4.45 -0.14 5.98
C ILE A 61 -4.50 -1.64 6.23
N GLY A 62 -3.50 -2.38 5.74
CA GLY A 62 -3.32 -3.81 5.99
C GLY A 62 -2.02 -4.05 6.72
N GLU A 63 -2.05 -4.09 8.05
CA GLU A 63 -0.83 -4.30 8.85
C GLU A 63 -0.23 -5.69 8.59
N ILE A 64 1.08 -5.73 8.32
CA ILE A 64 1.80 -6.97 8.02
C ILE A 64 2.88 -7.30 9.05
N ASN A 65 2.91 -6.59 10.19
CA ASN A 65 3.90 -6.79 11.25
C ASN A 65 3.97 -8.23 11.75
N GLU A 66 2.82 -8.86 12.04
CA GLU A 66 2.79 -10.23 12.56
C GLU A 66 3.21 -11.26 11.50
N LEU A 67 2.85 -11.02 10.24
CA LEU A 67 3.33 -11.81 9.10
C LEU A 67 4.84 -11.72 8.98
N LEU A 68 5.40 -10.51 9.04
CA LEU A 68 6.84 -10.28 8.98
C LEU A 68 7.58 -11.02 10.10
N LYS A 69 7.15 -10.85 11.36
CA LYS A 69 7.73 -11.55 12.52
C LYS A 69 7.68 -13.08 12.37
N SER A 70 6.58 -13.61 11.87
CA SER A 70 6.45 -15.05 11.63
C SER A 70 7.46 -15.56 10.61
N PHE A 71 7.76 -14.79 9.57
CA PHE A 71 8.76 -15.15 8.56
C PHE A 71 10.20 -14.98 9.06
N GLU A 72 10.49 -13.94 9.84
CA GLU A 72 11.79 -13.74 10.49
C GLU A 72 12.13 -14.95 11.39
N LYS A 73 11.19 -15.35 12.27
CA LYS A 73 11.35 -16.53 13.13
C LYS A 73 11.56 -17.83 12.35
N PHE A 74 10.82 -18.02 11.25
CA PHE A 74 11.00 -19.18 10.39
C PHE A 74 12.42 -19.25 9.80
N GLY A 75 12.98 -18.10 9.40
CA GLY A 75 14.34 -17.99 8.90
C GLY A 75 15.38 -18.37 9.96
N GLU A 76 15.22 -17.91 11.19
CA GLU A 76 16.13 -18.23 12.31
C GLU A 76 16.12 -19.72 12.72
N GLU A 77 14.99 -20.40 12.57
CA GLU A 77 14.84 -21.81 12.97
C GLU A 77 15.33 -22.81 11.90
N LYS A 78 15.43 -22.39 10.64
CA LYS A 78 15.64 -23.30 9.49
C LYS A 78 16.84 -22.99 8.61
N LEU A 79 17.48 -21.84 8.78
CA LEU A 79 18.75 -21.46 8.15
C LEU A 79 19.86 -21.44 9.19
#